data_AF-A0A4Y3WL32-F1
#
_entry.id   AF-A0A4Y3WL32-F1
#
_cell.length_a   1.000
_cell.length_b   1.000
_cell.length_c   1.000
_cell.angle_alpha   90.00
_cell.angle_beta   90.00
_cell.angle_gamma   90.00
#
_symmetry.space_group_name_H-M   'P 1'
#
loop_
_entity.id
_entity.type
_entity.pdbx_description
1 polymer ?
#
loop_
_entity_poly.entity_id
_entity_poly.type
_entity_poly.pdbx_seq_one_letter_code
_entity_poly.pdbx_strand_id
1 'polypeptide(L)'
;MTTTHPHTAIALTGRDRSVLRAVRAGRCEVTGSGALVVDGIGCCDQFLGARLVRAGLIAAPGPSPAPARLTPSGLALLAAA
;
A
#
# COMPACT_ATOMS: atom_id res chain seq x y z
N MET A 1 7.23 -14.45 25.82
CA MET A 1 5.81 -14.02 25.72
C MET A 1 5.55 -13.59 24.29
N THR A 2 4.93 -14.45 23.49
CA THR A 2 4.67 -14.18 22.06
C THR A 2 3.16 -14.04 21.90
N THR A 3 2.66 -12.81 21.87
CA THR A 3 1.25 -12.54 21.65
C THR A 3 0.98 -12.58 20.14
N THR A 4 0.53 -13.73 19.66
CA THR A 4 -0.14 -13.86 18.35
C THR A 4 -1.40 -13.00 18.40
N HIS A 5 -1.35 -11.81 17.78
CA HIS A 5 -2.56 -11.02 17.54
C HIS A 5 -3.28 -11.62 16.32
N PRO A 6 -4.56 -11.99 16.44
CA PRO A 6 -5.34 -12.37 15.27
C PRO A 6 -5.36 -11.18 14.29
N HIS A 7 -4.94 -11.41 13.04
CA HIS A 7 -5.04 -10.42 11.97
C HIS A 7 -6.51 -10.34 11.56
N THR A 8 -7.30 -9.60 12.35
CA THR A 8 -8.67 -9.22 11.98
C THR A 8 -8.58 -8.62 10.58
N ALA A 9 -9.35 -9.15 9.63
CA ALA A 9 -9.36 -8.69 8.25
C ALA A 9 -9.36 -7.15 8.24
N ILE A 10 -8.29 -6.53 7.76
CA ILE A 10 -8.12 -5.08 7.79
C ILE A 10 -9.24 -4.50 6.93
N ALA A 11 -10.25 -3.91 7.57
CA ALA A 11 -11.29 -3.17 6.85
C ALA A 11 -10.62 -1.96 6.19
N LEU A 12 -10.59 -1.95 4.85
CA LEU A 12 -10.00 -0.86 4.09
C LEU A 12 -10.79 0.43 4.31
N THR A 13 -10.11 1.52 4.68
CA THR A 13 -10.75 2.84 4.69
C THR A 13 -11.03 3.31 3.26
N GLY A 14 -11.86 4.36 3.10
CA GLY A 14 -12.03 5.01 1.80
C GLY A 14 -10.72 5.49 1.17
N ARG A 15 -9.80 5.98 2.02
CA ARG A 15 -8.45 6.39 1.61
C ARG A 15 -7.62 5.20 1.12
N ASP A 16 -7.59 4.10 1.87
CA ASP A 16 -6.84 2.89 1.47
C ASP A 16 -7.35 2.38 0.11
N ARG A 17 -8.68 2.31 -0.07
CA ARG A 17 -9.27 1.91 -1.37
C ARG A 17 -8.86 2.84 -2.51
N SER A 18 -8.91 4.15 -2.31
CA SER A 18 -8.50 5.12 -3.32
C SER A 18 -7.04 4.94 -3.73
N VAL A 19 -6.15 4.75 -2.75
CA VAL A 19 -4.73 4.51 -3.00
C VAL A 19 -4.48 3.18 -3.70
N LEU A 20 -5.12 2.09 -3.25
CA LEU A 20 -4.98 0.79 -3.92
C LEU A 20 -5.48 0.81 -5.37
N ARG A 21 -6.53 1.60 -5.67
CA ARG A 21 -6.97 1.84 -7.06
C ARG A 21 -5.93 2.62 -7.87
N ALA A 22 -5.30 3.64 -7.28
CA ALA A 22 -4.21 4.38 -7.93
C ALA A 22 -2.98 3.49 -8.18
N VAL A 23 -2.62 2.63 -7.23
CA VAL A 23 -1.56 1.62 -7.38
C VAL A 23 -1.91 0.66 -8.52
N ARG A 24 -3.16 0.16 -8.59
CA ARG A 24 -3.62 -0.70 -9.69
C ARG A 24 -3.52 -0.02 -11.05
N ALA A 25 -3.73 1.29 -11.10
CA ALA A 25 -3.59 2.11 -12.30
C ALA A 25 -2.13 2.44 -12.65
N GLY A 26 -1.14 1.99 -11.87
CA GLY A 26 0.28 2.25 -12.11
C GLY A 26 0.71 3.69 -11.81
N ARG A 27 -0.08 4.43 -11.03
CA ARG A 27 0.15 5.86 -10.75
C ARG A 27 1.00 6.14 -9.52
N CYS A 28 1.45 5.08 -8.84
CA CYS A 28 2.08 5.19 -7.53
C CYS A 28 3.52 4.67 -7.54
N GLU A 29 4.37 5.37 -6.80
CA GLU A 29 5.74 4.96 -6.47
C GLU A 29 5.94 4.95 -4.95
N VAL A 30 6.89 4.15 -4.48
CA VAL A 30 7.34 4.14 -3.08
C VAL A 30 8.79 4.64 -3.04
N THR A 31 9.03 5.66 -2.23
CA THR A 31 10.36 6.21 -1.98
C THR A 31 11.17 5.32 -1.04
N GLY A 32 12.47 5.59 -0.90
CA GLY A 32 13.36 4.83 -0.01
C GLY A 32 13.02 5.01 1.47
N SER A 33 12.30 6.07 1.83
CA SER A 33 11.73 6.26 3.17
C SER A 33 10.40 5.54 3.38
N GLY A 34 9.86 4.87 2.36
CA GLY A 34 8.56 4.19 2.41
C GLY A 34 7.36 5.12 2.19
N ALA A 35 7.60 6.38 1.79
CA ALA A 35 6.52 7.32 1.46
C ALA A 35 5.93 6.98 0.10
N LEU A 36 4.61 7.16 -0.04
CA LEU A 36 3.91 6.96 -1.30
C LEU A 36 3.86 8.27 -2.09
N VAL A 37 4.19 8.19 -3.38
CA VAL A 37 4.03 9.29 -4.34
C VAL A 37 2.96 8.89 -5.34
N VAL A 38 1.98 9.76 -5.60
CA VAL A 38 0.89 9.53 -6.56
C VAL A 38 0.97 10.61 -7.62
N ASP A 39 1.12 10.24 -8.89
CA ASP A 39 1.22 11.19 -10.01
C ASP A 39 2.29 12.29 -9.77
N GLY A 40 3.41 11.92 -9.14
CA GLY A 40 4.51 12.84 -8.78
C GLY A 40 4.31 13.66 -7.50
N ILE A 41 3.15 13.55 -6.85
CA ILE A 41 2.83 14.28 -5.62
C ILE A 41 2.94 13.37 -4.40
N GLY A 42 3.69 13.79 -3.39
CA GLY A 42 3.80 13.08 -2.12
C GLY A 42 2.44 12.92 -1.44
N CYS A 43 2.11 11.71 -1.02
CA CYS A 43 0.89 11.45 -0.27
C CYS A 43 0.94 12.21 1.06
N CYS A 44 -0.10 12.99 1.37
CA CYS A 44 -0.19 13.75 2.62
C CYS A 44 -0.08 12.86 3.87
N ASP A 45 -0.46 11.59 3.73
CA ASP A 45 -0.21 10.56 4.73
C ASP A 45 1.13 9.86 4.42
N GLN A 46 2.21 10.42 4.95
CA GLN A 46 3.57 9.94 4.70
C GLN A 46 3.80 8.48 5.11
N PHE A 47 3.00 7.95 6.05
CA PHE A 47 3.15 6.58 6.57
C PHE A 47 2.29 5.56 5.82
N LEU A 48 1.36 6.01 4.98
CA LEU A 48 0.44 5.12 4.27
C LEU A 48 1.16 4.09 3.40
N GLY A 49 2.18 4.52 2.65
CA GLY A 49 2.99 3.62 1.81
C GLY A 49 3.63 2.51 2.64
N ALA A 50 4.38 2.89 3.68
CA ALA A 50 5.03 1.96 4.61
C ALA A 50 4.02 1.03 5.30
N ARG A 51 2.81 1.52 5.66
CA ARG A 51 1.76 0.71 6.27
C ARG A 51 1.22 -0.34 5.29
N LEU A 52 0.96 0.04 4.05
CA LEU A 52 0.45 -0.90 3.02
C LEU A 52 1.51 -1.93 2.62
N VAL A 53 2.79 -1.54 2.56
CA VAL A 53 3.91 -2.47 2.35
C VAL A 53 4.02 -3.47 3.51
N ARG A 54 4.00 -2.98 4.76
CA ARG A 54 4.08 -3.83 5.95
C ARG A 54 2.88 -4.77 6.09
N ALA A 55 1.70 -4.32 5.67
CA ALA A 55 0.49 -5.14 5.61
C ALA A 55 0.50 -6.13 4.43
N GLY A 56 1.53 -6.09 3.58
CA GLY A 56 1.66 -6.99 2.43
C GLY A 56 0.61 -6.75 1.36
N LEU A 57 0.03 -5.54 1.26
CA LEU A 57 -0.99 -5.19 0.27
C LEU A 57 -0.38 -4.60 -1.00
N ILE A 58 0.78 -3.96 -0.88
CA ILE A 58 1.58 -3.50 -2.00
C ILE A 58 3.04 -3.93 -1.86
N ALA A 59 3.74 -4.02 -2.98
CA ALA A 59 5.18 -4.19 -3.04
C ALA A 59 5.77 -3.14 -3.97
N ALA A 60 7.01 -2.74 -3.74
CA ALA A 60 7.75 -1.82 -4.60
C ALA A 60 9.12 -2.42 -4.93
N PRO A 61 9.17 -3.38 -5.88
CA PRO A 61 10.42 -4.06 -6.22
C PRO A 61 11.33 -3.14 -7.04
N GLY A 62 12.62 -3.14 -6.71
CA GLY A 62 13.64 -2.40 -7.46
C GLY A 62 14.27 -1.25 -6.67
N PRO A 63 15.16 -0.47 -7.30
CA PRO A 63 15.79 0.69 -6.68
C PRO A 63 14.75 1.78 -6.43
N SER A 64 14.88 2.48 -5.31
CA SER A 64 14.00 3.58 -4.95
C SER A 64 14.28 4.85 -5.78
N PRO A 65 13.24 5.62 -6.17
CA PRO A 65 11.83 5.31 -5.99
C PRO A 65 11.38 4.19 -6.94
N ALA A 66 10.59 3.25 -6.41
CA ALA A 66 10.17 2.06 -7.13
C ALA A 66 8.65 2.07 -7.38
N PRO A 67 8.17 1.64 -8.56
CA PRO A 67 6.74 1.54 -8.83
C PRO A 67 6.03 0.64 -7.81
N ALA A 68 4.96 1.15 -7.21
CA ALA A 68 4.11 0.37 -6.33
C ALA A 68 3.26 -0.60 -7.16
N ARG A 69 3.16 -1.84 -6.69
CA ARG A 69 2.37 -2.92 -7.31
C ARG A 69 1.49 -3.57 -6.26
N LEU A 70 0.24 -3.88 -6.60
CA LEU A 70 -0.61 -4.67 -5.73
C LEU A 70 -0.04 -6.09 -5.59
N THR A 71 -0.06 -6.62 -4.37
CA THR A 71 0.16 -8.04 -4.12
C THR A 71 -1.15 -8.82 -4.36
N PRO A 72 -1.13 -10.16 -4.42
CA PRO A 72 -2.36 -10.95 -4.46
C PRO A 72 -3.34 -10.62 -3.34
N SER A 73 -2.84 -10.42 -2.11
CA SER A 73 -3.66 -10.03 -0.96
C SER A 73 -4.26 -8.63 -1.11
N GLY A 74 -3.47 -7.67 -1.64
CA GLY A 74 -3.96 -6.32 -1.95
C GLY A 74 -5.04 -6.30 -3.03
N LEU A 75 -4.90 -7.13 -4.07
CA LEU A 75 -5.93 -7.32 -5.08
C LEU A 75 -7.22 -7.90 -4.48
N ALA A 76 -7.10 -8.96 -3.66
CA ALA A 76 -8.25 -9.61 -3.04
C ALA A 76 -9.03 -8.67 -2.13
N LEU A 77 -8.35 -7.92 -1.26
CA LEU A 77 -9.00 -6.94 -0.38
C LEU A 77 -9.61 -5.77 -1.16
N LEU A 78 -8.95 -5.29 -2.22
CA LEU A 78 -9.52 -4.24 -3.05
C LEU A 78 -10.80 -4.69 -3.78
N ALA A 79 -10.88 -5.96 -4.17
CA ALA A 79 -12.07 -6.52 -4.83
C ALA A 79 -13.24 -6.76 -3.88
N ALA A 80 -12.96 -7.03 -2.59
CA ALA A 80 -13.97 -7.29 -1.57
C ALA A 80 -14.59 -6.02 -0.94
N ALA A 81 -14.19 -4.82 -1.38
CA ALA A 81 -14.43 -3.56 -0.70
C ALA A 81 -15.10 -2.47 -1.53
#